data_AF-A0AAD7E7C1-F1
#
_entry.id   AF-A0AAD7E7C1-F1
#
_cell.length_a   1.000
_cell.length_b   1.000
_cell.length_c   1.000
_cell.angle_alpha   90.00
_cell.angle_beta   90.00
_cell.angle_gamma   90.00
#
_symmetry.space_group_name_H-M   'P 1'
#
loop_
_entity.id
_entity.type
_entity.pdbx_description
1 polymer ?
#
loop_
_entity_poly.entity_id
_entity_poly.type
_entity_poly.pdbx_seq_one_letter_code
_entity_poly.pdbx_strand_id
1 'polypeptide(L)'
;QYIKTINVFSKYDNILAFNVGNEVLTADATNAAPFLKAGAGYQGVFVRRPFSFSNKLFTSRRTSISSSALVGYADIDGASSFRDAVSAYLSCDPSGAGKGDTSIDLFGLNNYEWCGDAATTTYDGINKEFANYNVAAYFSEFGSENCSPGVRPWTEVGTLFASPMTDVWSGGLAFSYFPASSAGHEFGMATLSSDNSSVTTNTDFDNLASQYAKVSFVTTHAPARAAQSTFGACPAEGASLAASAALPPTPNDSACACVASKLGCSFKVPANGDLRHCAIRVRLSFFASLFLLPFYELSARVDTSCDFSGNATINPSLVTAPSAAVSQCLPSPSAVFTPTAPAGASSAAGASGTSAAGTGGGGTGGKTGGAMSVRVGLAAAVVCVLGGMGLVWM
;
A
#
# COMPACT_ATOMS: atom_id res chain seq x y z
N GLN A 1 1.16 -9.29 -7.39
CA GLN A 1 0.59 -10.31 -6.48
C GLN A 1 -0.93 -10.34 -6.58
N TYR A 2 -1.60 -9.19 -6.45
CA TYR A 2 -3.07 -9.09 -6.58
C TYR A 2 -3.68 -9.87 -7.74
N ILE A 3 -3.20 -9.68 -8.97
CA ILE A 3 -3.76 -10.38 -10.14
C ILE A 3 -3.65 -11.90 -10.05
N LYS A 4 -2.56 -12.42 -9.47
CA LYS A 4 -2.39 -13.86 -9.27
C LYS A 4 -3.42 -14.39 -8.27
N THR A 5 -3.60 -13.68 -7.15
CA THR A 5 -4.62 -14.01 -6.15
C THR A 5 -6.02 -13.97 -6.76
N ILE A 6 -6.37 -12.87 -7.45
CA ILE A 6 -7.65 -12.69 -8.12
C ILE A 6 -7.91 -13.84 -9.11
N ASN A 7 -6.95 -14.20 -9.97
CA ASN A 7 -7.11 -15.30 -10.92
C ASN A 7 -7.37 -16.66 -10.25
N VAL A 8 -6.75 -16.92 -9.10
CA VAL A 8 -6.91 -18.18 -8.36
C VAL A 8 -8.28 -18.25 -7.67
N PHE A 9 -8.72 -17.15 -7.08
CA PHE A 9 -9.92 -17.13 -6.23
C PHE A 9 -11.20 -16.69 -6.94
N SER A 10 -11.14 -16.02 -8.09
CA SER A 10 -12.34 -15.58 -8.82
C SER A 10 -13.16 -16.71 -9.44
N LYS A 11 -12.75 -17.97 -9.23
CA LYS A 11 -13.53 -19.17 -9.59
C LYS A 11 -14.57 -19.56 -8.53
N TYR A 12 -14.50 -18.95 -7.34
CA TYR A 12 -15.47 -19.18 -6.27
C TYR A 12 -16.50 -18.05 -6.28
N ASP A 13 -17.78 -18.41 -6.19
CA ASP A 13 -18.93 -17.50 -6.22
C ASP A 13 -19.17 -16.80 -4.87
N ASN A 14 -18.57 -17.32 -3.80
CA ASN A 14 -18.66 -16.79 -2.44
C ASN A 14 -17.49 -15.86 -2.06
N ILE A 15 -16.69 -15.39 -3.02
CA ILE A 15 -15.71 -14.32 -2.74
C ILE A 15 -16.44 -12.99 -2.66
N LEU A 16 -16.51 -12.44 -1.44
CA LEU A 16 -17.11 -11.13 -1.19
C LEU A 16 -16.24 -9.99 -1.73
N ALA A 17 -14.96 -9.95 -1.35
CA ALA A 17 -14.08 -8.84 -1.67
C ALA A 17 -12.59 -9.24 -1.73
N PHE A 18 -11.80 -8.42 -2.45
CA PHE A 18 -10.34 -8.42 -2.41
C PHE A 18 -9.86 -7.09 -1.85
N ASN A 19 -9.09 -7.11 -0.76
CA ASN A 19 -8.54 -5.87 -0.20
C ASN A 19 -7.27 -5.42 -0.94
N VAL A 20 -7.18 -4.13 -1.23
CA VAL A 20 -5.99 -3.49 -1.82
C VAL A 20 -4.92 -3.19 -0.77
N GLY A 21 -5.28 -3.20 0.50
CA GLY A 21 -4.39 -3.01 1.63
C GLY A 21 -5.11 -3.25 2.94
N ASN A 22 -4.32 -3.40 3.99
CA ASN A 22 -4.77 -3.48 5.38
C ASN A 22 -3.82 -2.61 6.20
N GLU A 23 -4.33 -1.57 6.84
CA GLU A 23 -3.59 -0.71 7.77
C GLU A 23 -2.28 -0.14 7.19
N VAL A 24 -2.28 0.11 5.87
CA VAL A 24 -1.11 0.69 5.19
C VAL A 24 -0.99 2.18 5.53
N LEU A 25 -2.12 2.83 5.75
CA LEU A 25 -2.20 4.25 6.08
C LEU A 25 -2.20 4.44 7.59
N THR A 26 -1.43 5.44 8.02
CA THR A 26 -1.44 5.99 9.38
C THR A 26 -1.47 7.51 9.26
N ALA A 27 -1.69 8.22 10.37
CA ALA A 27 -1.69 9.68 10.39
C ALA A 27 -0.44 10.30 9.71
N ASP A 28 0.72 9.64 9.83
CA ASP A 28 1.99 10.10 9.27
C ASP A 28 2.33 9.53 7.89
N ALA A 29 1.51 8.62 7.35
CA ALA A 29 1.79 7.86 6.12
C ALA A 29 0.67 7.94 5.06
N THR A 30 -0.15 8.99 5.09
CA THR A 30 -1.25 9.19 4.12
C THR A 30 -0.76 9.40 2.68
N ASN A 31 0.52 9.71 2.47
CA ASN A 31 1.16 9.77 1.16
C ASN A 31 1.23 8.42 0.42
N ALA A 32 0.95 7.31 1.08
CA ALA A 32 0.78 6.01 0.42
C ALA A 32 -0.61 5.82 -0.22
N ALA A 33 -1.61 6.65 0.13
CA ALA A 33 -2.98 6.51 -0.33
C ALA A 33 -3.15 6.55 -1.87
N PRO A 34 -2.42 7.37 -2.65
CA PRO A 34 -2.51 7.34 -4.11
C PRO A 34 -2.16 5.97 -4.71
N PHE A 35 -1.21 5.24 -4.10
CA PHE A 35 -0.82 3.90 -4.55
C PHE A 35 -1.90 2.86 -4.26
N LEU A 36 -2.56 2.96 -3.10
CA LEU A 36 -3.70 2.11 -2.76
C LEU A 36 -4.89 2.38 -3.68
N LYS A 37 -5.19 3.66 -3.95
CA LYS A 37 -6.28 4.06 -4.84
C LYS A 37 -6.03 3.62 -6.29
N ALA A 38 -4.80 3.77 -6.79
CA ALA A 38 -4.41 3.21 -8.08
C ALA A 38 -4.53 1.67 -8.08
N GLY A 39 -4.08 1.02 -7.00
CA GLY A 39 -4.27 -0.41 -6.75
C GLY A 39 -5.74 -0.85 -6.83
N ALA A 40 -6.64 -0.06 -6.25
CA ALA A 40 -8.08 -0.29 -6.30
C ALA A 40 -8.63 -0.18 -7.72
N GLY A 41 -8.23 0.85 -8.45
CA GLY A 41 -8.55 0.98 -9.87
C GLY A 41 -8.04 -0.21 -10.69
N TYR A 42 -6.81 -0.66 -10.45
CA TYR A 42 -6.26 -1.84 -11.13
C TYR A 42 -7.05 -3.09 -10.81
N GLN A 43 -7.24 -3.43 -9.53
CA GLN A 43 -8.03 -4.60 -9.15
C GLN A 43 -9.44 -4.51 -9.75
N GLY A 44 -10.05 -3.33 -9.69
CA GLY A 44 -11.37 -3.05 -10.25
C GLY A 44 -11.49 -3.40 -11.72
N VAL A 45 -10.50 -3.07 -12.55
CA VAL A 45 -10.48 -3.47 -13.98
C VAL A 45 -10.51 -5.00 -14.16
N PHE A 46 -9.93 -5.77 -13.23
CA PHE A 46 -9.89 -7.24 -13.32
C PHE A 46 -11.11 -7.92 -12.69
N VAL A 47 -11.64 -7.38 -11.58
CA VAL A 47 -12.75 -8.03 -10.83
C VAL A 47 -14.12 -7.44 -11.13
N ARG A 48 -14.24 -6.15 -11.46
CA ARG A 48 -15.55 -5.56 -11.76
C ARG A 48 -16.00 -6.11 -13.10
N ARG A 49 -17.21 -6.68 -13.14
CA ARG A 49 -17.90 -6.90 -14.43
C ARG A 49 -17.89 -5.57 -15.18
N PRO A 50 -17.66 -5.55 -16.51
CA PRO A 50 -17.95 -4.37 -17.28
C PRO A 50 -19.46 -4.12 -17.18
N PHE A 51 -19.88 -3.25 -16.27
CA PHE A 51 -21.16 -2.58 -16.42
C PHE A 51 -20.95 -1.61 -17.57
N SER A 52 -21.58 -1.93 -18.71
CA SER A 52 -21.37 -1.25 -19.98
C SER A 52 -21.43 0.27 -19.82
N PHE A 53 -20.29 0.94 -19.92
CA PHE A 53 -20.21 2.36 -20.21
C PHE A 53 -19.14 2.59 -21.29
N SER A 54 -19.62 3.03 -22.44
CA SER A 54 -18.87 3.36 -23.64
C SER A 54 -17.91 4.53 -23.40
N ASN A 55 -16.59 4.30 -23.44
CA ASN A 55 -15.64 4.92 -24.40
C ASN A 55 -14.16 4.68 -24.05
N LYS A 56 -13.46 4.01 -24.98
CA LYS A 56 -12.16 4.40 -25.58
C LYS A 56 -10.84 4.46 -24.78
N LEU A 57 -10.69 3.94 -23.55
CA LEU A 57 -9.32 3.77 -22.99
C LEU A 57 -8.97 2.37 -22.46
N PHE A 58 -9.95 1.50 -22.19
CA PHE A 58 -9.70 0.16 -21.62
C PHE A 58 -9.96 -1.00 -22.58
N THR A 59 -9.86 -0.77 -23.89
CA THR A 59 -10.24 -1.76 -24.92
C THR A 59 -9.13 -2.75 -25.33
N SER A 60 -7.94 -2.71 -24.71
CA SER A 60 -6.81 -3.55 -25.13
C SER A 60 -6.46 -4.75 -24.24
N ARG A 61 -7.12 -4.94 -23.08
CA ARG A 61 -6.89 -6.14 -22.23
C ARG A 61 -8.15 -6.99 -22.12
N ARG A 62 -8.23 -8.01 -22.99
CA ARG A 62 -9.24 -9.09 -22.99
C ARG A 62 -9.11 -10.04 -21.77
N THR A 63 -9.14 -9.53 -20.54
CA THR A 63 -8.97 -10.38 -19.34
C THR A 63 -9.83 -9.95 -18.14
N SER A 64 -10.97 -9.27 -18.34
CA SER A 64 -11.93 -9.05 -17.26
C SER A 64 -12.54 -10.40 -16.87
N ILE A 65 -12.30 -10.82 -15.63
CA ILE A 65 -12.93 -12.02 -15.07
C ILE A 65 -14.36 -11.62 -14.75
N SER A 66 -15.34 -12.48 -15.07
CA SER A 66 -16.74 -12.25 -14.70
C SER A 66 -16.96 -12.52 -13.20
N SER A 67 -16.34 -11.72 -12.33
CA SER A 67 -16.50 -11.75 -10.88
C SER A 67 -17.45 -10.66 -10.41
N SER A 68 -18.15 -10.87 -9.31
CA SER A 68 -18.91 -9.82 -8.59
C SER A 68 -18.19 -9.37 -7.31
N ALA A 69 -16.96 -9.84 -7.08
CA ALA A 69 -16.19 -9.48 -5.91
C ALA A 69 -15.90 -7.98 -5.86
N LEU A 70 -16.05 -7.41 -4.67
CA LEU A 70 -15.77 -6.01 -4.38
C LEU A 70 -14.26 -5.77 -4.24
N VAL A 71 -13.82 -4.54 -4.45
CA VAL A 71 -12.47 -4.11 -4.09
C VAL A 71 -12.52 -3.32 -2.79
N GLY A 72 -11.89 -3.84 -1.74
CA GLY A 72 -11.95 -3.24 -0.42
C GLY A 72 -10.63 -2.64 0.07
N TYR A 73 -10.68 -1.93 1.19
CA TYR A 73 -9.52 -1.55 1.99
C TYR A 73 -9.91 -1.62 3.47
N ALA A 74 -9.02 -2.16 4.31
CA ALA A 74 -9.22 -2.19 5.76
C ALA A 74 -8.28 -1.16 6.42
N ASP A 75 -8.86 -0.25 7.20
CA ASP A 75 -8.15 0.86 7.84
C ASP A 75 -8.03 0.67 9.35
N ILE A 76 -7.04 1.32 9.95
CA ILE A 76 -6.94 1.44 11.42
C ILE A 76 -8.02 2.37 11.95
N ASP A 77 -8.37 2.18 13.22
CA ASP A 77 -9.19 3.14 13.94
C ASP A 77 -8.33 4.27 14.55
N GLY A 78 -8.06 5.27 13.72
CA GLY A 78 -7.28 6.45 14.10
C GLY A 78 -8.14 7.62 14.58
N ALA A 79 -7.50 8.79 14.75
CA ALA A 79 -8.24 10.03 15.03
C ALA A 79 -9.27 10.31 13.93
N SER A 80 -10.42 10.88 14.28
CA SER A 80 -11.51 11.18 13.34
C SER A 80 -11.05 11.98 12.12
N SER A 81 -10.16 12.97 12.28
CA SER A 81 -9.62 13.74 11.15
C SER A 81 -8.79 12.92 10.16
N PHE A 82 -8.14 11.84 10.62
CA PHE A 82 -7.43 10.89 9.76
C PHE A 82 -8.41 9.97 9.05
N ARG A 83 -9.35 9.38 9.78
CA ARG A 83 -10.34 8.43 9.25
C ARG A 83 -11.28 9.09 8.23
N ASP A 84 -11.74 10.31 8.51
CA ASP A 84 -12.49 11.16 7.58
C ASP A 84 -11.73 11.36 6.27
N ALA A 85 -10.45 11.73 6.38
CA ALA A 85 -9.63 12.04 5.23
C ALA A 85 -9.33 10.81 4.38
N VAL A 86 -9.01 9.67 5.01
CA VAL A 86 -8.70 8.42 4.33
C VAL A 86 -9.92 7.82 3.67
N SER A 87 -11.05 7.72 4.39
CA SER A 87 -12.29 7.18 3.84
C SER A 87 -12.77 8.02 2.64
N ALA A 88 -12.83 9.35 2.78
CA ALA A 88 -13.21 10.26 1.69
C ALA A 88 -12.26 10.16 0.49
N TYR A 89 -10.95 10.04 0.71
CA TYR A 89 -9.99 9.91 -0.39
C TYR A 89 -10.07 8.55 -1.09
N LEU A 90 -10.26 7.45 -0.38
CA LEU A 90 -10.36 6.13 -1.00
C LEU A 90 -11.67 5.95 -1.77
N SER A 91 -12.74 6.65 -1.39
CA SER A 91 -14.05 6.58 -2.05
C SER A 91 -14.38 7.74 -3.00
N CYS A 92 -13.48 8.68 -3.25
CA CYS A 92 -13.69 9.77 -4.22
C CYS A 92 -13.37 9.39 -5.67
N ASP A 93 -13.72 10.27 -6.61
CA ASP A 93 -13.27 10.23 -8.01
C ASP A 93 -12.29 11.39 -8.30
N PRO A 94 -10.99 11.10 -8.54
CA PRO A 94 -9.99 12.14 -8.80
C PRO A 94 -10.18 12.85 -10.14
N SER A 95 -10.95 12.26 -11.08
CA SER A 95 -11.27 12.89 -12.36
C SER A 95 -12.41 13.91 -12.26
N GLY A 96 -13.19 13.86 -11.17
CA GLY A 96 -14.43 14.64 -11.02
C GLY A 96 -15.57 14.22 -11.96
N ALA A 97 -15.43 13.09 -12.69
CA ALA A 97 -16.44 12.61 -13.63
C ALA A 97 -17.58 11.80 -12.98
N GLY A 98 -17.48 11.54 -11.67
CA GLY A 98 -18.46 10.79 -10.89
C GLY A 98 -18.53 9.31 -11.27
N LYS A 99 -17.43 8.73 -11.76
CA LYS A 99 -17.37 7.33 -12.24
C LYS A 99 -16.90 6.35 -11.18
N GLY A 100 -16.07 6.79 -10.24
CA GLY A 100 -15.53 5.92 -9.20
C GLY A 100 -14.59 4.82 -9.74
N ASP A 101 -14.00 5.02 -10.91
CA ASP A 101 -13.13 4.02 -11.56
C ASP A 101 -11.97 3.57 -10.66
N THR A 102 -11.51 4.45 -9.78
CA THR A 102 -10.45 4.19 -8.79
C THR A 102 -10.94 4.27 -7.34
N SER A 103 -12.25 4.37 -7.13
CA SER A 103 -12.86 4.23 -5.80
C SER A 103 -12.72 2.79 -5.31
N ILE A 104 -12.61 2.60 -4.00
CA ILE A 104 -12.96 1.30 -3.39
C ILE A 104 -14.47 1.06 -3.45
N ASP A 105 -14.89 -0.20 -3.28
CA ASP A 105 -16.29 -0.63 -3.19
C ASP A 105 -16.72 -0.93 -1.74
N LEU A 106 -15.75 -1.25 -0.86
CA LEU A 106 -15.97 -1.66 0.52
C LEU A 106 -14.90 -1.05 1.45
N PHE A 107 -15.32 -0.38 2.51
CA PHE A 107 -14.43 0.16 3.53
C PHE A 107 -14.52 -0.66 4.81
N GLY A 108 -13.42 -1.27 5.22
CA GLY A 108 -13.27 -1.94 6.50
C GLY A 108 -12.67 -1.01 7.52
N LEU A 109 -13.24 -0.98 8.73
CA LEU A 109 -12.63 -0.34 9.89
C LEU A 109 -12.22 -1.43 10.90
N ASN A 110 -10.94 -1.49 11.27
CA ASN A 110 -10.46 -2.34 12.36
C ASN A 110 -10.76 -1.63 13.68
N ASN A 111 -11.96 -1.82 14.22
CA ASN A 111 -12.45 -1.08 15.38
C ASN A 111 -12.40 -1.94 16.65
N TYR A 112 -11.72 -1.44 17.66
CA TYR A 112 -11.54 -2.10 18.96
C TYR A 112 -11.99 -1.19 20.13
N GLU A 113 -12.83 -0.19 19.86
CA GLU A 113 -13.29 0.80 20.85
C GLU A 113 -14.22 0.18 21.90
N TRP A 114 -14.97 -0.87 21.55
CA TRP A 114 -15.87 -1.54 22.47
C TRP A 114 -15.14 -2.49 23.40
N CYS A 115 -15.25 -2.23 24.70
CA CYS A 115 -14.53 -2.97 25.72
C CYS A 115 -15.46 -3.55 26.78
N GLY A 116 -15.46 -4.88 26.94
CA GLY A 116 -16.31 -5.58 27.91
C GLY A 116 -17.79 -5.38 27.60
N ASP A 117 -18.53 -4.83 28.56
CA ASP A 117 -19.94 -4.46 28.41
C ASP A 117 -20.10 -2.94 28.28
N ALA A 118 -19.55 -2.39 27.19
CA ALA A 118 -19.60 -0.96 26.94
C ALA A 118 -21.03 -0.49 26.60
N ALA A 119 -21.27 0.81 26.73
CA ALA A 119 -22.54 1.41 26.34
C ALA A 119 -22.65 1.51 24.80
N THR A 120 -23.87 1.47 24.27
CA THR A 120 -24.12 1.66 22.83
C THR A 120 -23.57 2.99 22.30
N THR A 121 -23.48 4.01 23.16
CA THR A 121 -22.93 5.34 22.81
C THR A 121 -21.46 5.32 22.43
N THR A 122 -20.72 4.23 22.69
CA THR A 122 -19.32 4.06 22.27
C THR A 122 -19.16 4.28 20.76
N TYR A 123 -20.14 3.85 19.95
CA TYR A 123 -20.09 3.98 18.49
C TYR A 123 -20.77 5.25 17.93
N ASP A 124 -21.28 6.15 18.77
CA ASP A 124 -22.00 7.34 18.30
C ASP A 124 -21.14 8.24 17.40
N GLY A 125 -19.85 8.37 17.72
CA GLY A 125 -18.89 9.16 16.95
C GLY A 125 -18.73 8.63 15.53
N ILE A 126 -18.39 7.35 15.39
CA ILE A 126 -18.19 6.70 14.09
C ILE A 126 -19.50 6.53 13.31
N ASN A 127 -20.63 6.34 13.98
CA ASN A 127 -21.94 6.31 13.35
C ASN A 127 -22.27 7.65 12.69
N LYS A 128 -22.01 8.75 13.40
CA LYS A 128 -22.20 10.10 12.86
C LYS A 128 -21.28 10.36 11.67
N GLU A 129 -20.04 9.89 11.74
CA GLU A 129 -19.05 10.06 10.67
C GLU A 129 -19.44 9.32 9.38
N PHE A 130 -19.88 8.06 9.50
CA PHE A 130 -20.18 7.21 8.35
C PHE A 130 -21.64 7.23 7.88
N ALA A 131 -22.53 7.97 8.56
CA ALA A 131 -23.98 7.96 8.28
C ALA A 131 -24.37 8.23 6.81
N ASN A 132 -23.56 8.99 6.07
CA ASN A 132 -23.81 9.30 4.65
C ASN A 132 -22.66 8.84 3.75
N TYR A 133 -21.88 7.86 4.19
CA TYR A 133 -20.76 7.36 3.42
C TYR A 133 -21.22 6.69 2.11
N ASN A 134 -20.49 6.93 1.03
CA ASN A 134 -20.95 6.64 -0.33
C ASN A 134 -20.69 5.18 -0.77
N VAL A 135 -19.94 4.41 0.00
CA VAL A 135 -19.66 2.99 -0.23
C VAL A 135 -19.98 2.19 1.03
N ALA A 136 -20.17 0.88 0.90
CA ALA A 136 -20.47 0.04 2.05
C ALA A 136 -19.31 0.08 3.06
N ALA A 137 -19.64 0.22 4.34
CA ALA A 137 -18.68 0.15 5.43
C ALA A 137 -19.01 -1.01 6.37
N TYR A 138 -17.99 -1.63 6.96
CA TYR A 138 -18.14 -2.71 7.92
C TYR A 138 -16.97 -2.69 8.91
N PHE A 139 -17.11 -3.39 10.04
CA PHE A 139 -15.97 -3.63 10.90
C PHE A 139 -15.15 -4.79 10.33
N SER A 140 -14.02 -4.47 9.71
CA SER A 140 -13.11 -5.50 9.18
C SER A 140 -12.50 -6.34 10.29
N GLU A 141 -12.39 -5.78 11.48
CA GLU A 141 -12.05 -6.48 12.71
C GLU A 141 -12.82 -5.84 13.88
N PHE A 142 -13.26 -6.65 14.84
CA PHE A 142 -13.73 -6.21 16.15
C PHE A 142 -13.45 -7.27 17.23
N GLY A 143 -13.55 -6.87 18.50
CA GLY A 143 -13.40 -7.78 19.64
C GLY A 143 -12.23 -7.42 20.54
N SER A 144 -12.33 -6.27 21.20
CA SER A 144 -11.27 -5.74 22.06
C SER A 144 -10.97 -6.70 23.22
N GLU A 145 -9.71 -7.05 23.37
CA GLU A 145 -9.19 -7.89 24.45
C GLU A 145 -8.58 -7.07 25.60
N ASN A 146 -8.44 -5.75 25.42
CA ASN A 146 -7.82 -4.82 26.37
C ASN A 146 -8.70 -4.48 27.59
N CYS A 147 -9.56 -5.41 27.94
CA CYS A 147 -10.61 -5.25 28.93
C CYS A 147 -10.30 -6.16 30.10
N SER A 148 -10.43 -5.68 31.33
CA SER A 148 -10.37 -6.58 32.49
C SER A 148 -11.69 -7.36 32.59
N PRO A 149 -11.69 -8.71 32.71
CA PRO A 149 -10.59 -9.61 33.05
C PRO A 149 -9.88 -10.34 31.85
N GLY A 150 -10.05 -9.88 30.62
CA GLY A 150 -9.38 -10.38 29.41
C GLY A 150 -10.24 -11.34 28.58
N VAL A 151 -11.25 -11.95 29.20
CA VAL A 151 -12.26 -12.78 28.50
C VAL A 151 -13.28 -11.87 27.82
N ARG A 152 -13.54 -12.11 26.53
CA ARG A 152 -14.42 -11.24 25.74
C ARG A 152 -15.88 -11.70 25.84
N PRO A 153 -16.80 -10.83 26.29
CA PRO A 153 -18.23 -11.16 26.38
C PRO A 153 -18.98 -10.93 25.06
N TRP A 154 -18.35 -10.24 24.10
CA TRP A 154 -18.86 -9.95 22.76
C TRP A 154 -20.21 -9.21 22.73
N THR A 155 -20.49 -8.35 23.73
CA THR A 155 -21.78 -7.65 23.81
C THR A 155 -21.98 -6.63 22.69
N GLU A 156 -20.89 -6.20 22.04
CA GLU A 156 -20.91 -5.39 20.81
C GLU A 156 -21.66 -6.07 19.66
N VAL A 157 -21.74 -7.40 19.62
CA VAL A 157 -22.45 -8.13 18.56
C VAL A 157 -23.93 -7.72 18.55
N GLY A 158 -24.56 -7.64 19.72
CA GLY A 158 -25.96 -7.21 19.82
C GLY A 158 -26.17 -5.80 19.25
N THR A 159 -25.23 -4.89 19.54
CA THR A 159 -25.25 -3.50 19.04
C THR A 159 -24.98 -3.43 17.54
N LEU A 160 -23.99 -4.15 17.03
CA LEU A 160 -23.56 -4.14 15.63
C LEU A 160 -24.68 -4.54 14.66
N PHE A 161 -25.57 -5.44 15.10
CA PHE A 161 -26.70 -5.92 14.30
C PHE A 161 -28.03 -5.22 14.62
N ALA A 162 -28.04 -4.18 15.46
CA ALA A 162 -29.21 -3.37 15.79
C ALA A 162 -29.11 -1.93 15.26
N SER A 163 -30.24 -1.22 15.17
CA SER A 163 -30.22 0.23 14.91
C SER A 163 -29.60 0.97 16.12
N PRO A 164 -28.76 1.99 15.92
CA PRO A 164 -28.47 2.67 14.64
C PRO A 164 -27.32 2.06 13.82
N MET A 165 -26.62 1.03 14.32
CA MET A 165 -25.46 0.47 13.62
C MET A 165 -25.83 -0.06 12.23
N THR A 166 -26.93 -0.81 12.10
CA THR A 166 -27.35 -1.38 10.80
C THR A 166 -27.78 -0.35 9.76
N ASP A 167 -28.02 0.89 10.17
CA ASP A 167 -28.36 1.99 9.26
C ASP A 167 -27.09 2.53 8.57
N VAL A 168 -25.91 2.23 9.11
CA VAL A 168 -24.60 2.76 8.70
C VAL A 168 -23.63 1.65 8.27
N TRP A 169 -23.58 0.56 9.03
CA TRP A 169 -22.60 -0.51 8.92
C TRP A 169 -23.23 -1.81 8.41
N SER A 170 -22.45 -2.54 7.60
CA SER A 170 -22.83 -3.82 7.00
C SER A 170 -22.41 -5.03 7.87
N GLY A 171 -22.33 -4.85 9.19
CA GLY A 171 -21.86 -5.86 10.15
C GLY A 171 -20.34 -5.82 10.36
N GLY A 172 -19.75 -6.97 10.68
CA GLY A 172 -18.31 -7.05 10.96
C GLY A 172 -17.77 -8.46 11.14
N LEU A 173 -16.45 -8.56 11.31
CA LEU A 173 -15.72 -9.82 11.51
C LEU A 173 -15.03 -9.83 12.87
N ALA A 174 -15.38 -10.80 13.71
CA ALA A 174 -14.75 -11.00 15.01
C ALA A 174 -13.28 -11.45 14.82
N PHE A 175 -12.34 -10.75 15.45
CA PHE A 175 -10.92 -11.05 15.37
C PHE A 175 -10.43 -11.74 16.64
N SER A 176 -9.83 -12.93 16.63
CA SER A 176 -9.60 -13.84 15.51
C SER A 176 -9.87 -15.29 15.94
N TYR A 177 -10.04 -16.17 14.95
CA TYR A 177 -10.32 -17.58 15.21
C TYR A 177 -9.10 -18.31 15.79
N PHE A 178 -7.95 -18.25 15.11
CA PHE A 178 -6.69 -18.82 15.60
C PHE A 178 -5.84 -17.77 16.31
N PRO A 179 -4.82 -18.18 17.10
CA PRO A 179 -4.00 -17.22 17.83
C PRO A 179 -3.37 -16.20 16.90
N ALA A 180 -3.51 -14.93 17.23
CA ALA A 180 -2.88 -13.82 16.54
C ALA A 180 -2.39 -12.82 17.60
N SER A 181 -1.28 -12.15 17.31
CA SER A 181 -0.74 -11.14 18.24
C SER A 181 -0.41 -9.86 17.52
N SER A 182 -0.77 -8.73 18.11
CA SER A 182 -0.48 -7.39 17.57
C SER A 182 -0.30 -6.40 18.72
N ALA A 183 0.71 -5.53 18.67
CA ALA A 183 0.91 -4.45 19.64
C ALA A 183 0.84 -4.83 21.15
N GLY A 184 1.19 -6.08 21.51
CA GLY A 184 1.11 -6.57 22.90
C GLY A 184 -0.21 -7.23 23.26
N HIS A 185 -1.07 -7.44 22.27
CA HIS A 185 -2.37 -8.10 22.35
C HIS A 185 -2.28 -9.54 21.85
N GLU A 186 -3.01 -10.46 22.49
CA GLU A 186 -3.11 -11.90 22.19
C GLU A 186 -4.56 -12.31 21.95
N PHE A 187 -4.92 -12.36 20.67
CA PHE A 187 -6.23 -12.80 20.22
C PHE A 187 -6.24 -14.31 20.00
N GLY A 188 -7.43 -14.87 19.87
CA GLY A 188 -7.62 -16.25 19.42
C GLY A 188 -8.74 -16.93 20.19
N MET A 189 -9.59 -17.65 19.46
CA MET A 189 -10.74 -18.37 20.03
C MET A 189 -10.56 -19.88 19.98
N ALA A 190 -9.62 -20.37 19.18
CA ALA A 190 -9.39 -21.78 18.94
C ALA A 190 -7.91 -22.06 18.71
N THR A 191 -7.44 -23.22 19.14
CA THR A 191 -6.08 -23.73 18.88
C THR A 191 -6.15 -25.07 18.15
N LEU A 192 -5.09 -25.36 17.39
CA LEU A 192 -4.90 -26.67 16.75
C LEU A 192 -4.05 -27.59 17.63
N SER A 193 -4.35 -28.88 17.60
CA SER A 193 -3.45 -29.90 18.11
C SER A 193 -2.11 -29.88 17.37
N SER A 194 -1.06 -30.44 17.97
CA SER A 194 0.29 -30.45 17.40
C SER A 194 0.40 -31.20 16.06
N ASP A 195 -0.53 -32.10 15.77
CA ASP A 195 -0.65 -32.85 14.51
C ASP A 195 -1.68 -32.25 13.54
N ASN A 196 -2.27 -31.09 13.87
CA ASN A 196 -3.34 -30.42 13.13
C ASN A 196 -4.59 -31.28 12.88
N SER A 197 -4.85 -32.30 13.71
CA SER A 197 -6.00 -33.20 13.56
C SER A 197 -7.24 -32.79 14.38
N SER A 198 -7.09 -31.93 15.39
CA SER A 198 -8.20 -31.45 16.21
C SER A 198 -8.11 -29.96 16.53
N VAL A 199 -9.28 -29.38 16.84
CA VAL A 199 -9.46 -27.98 17.24
C VAL A 199 -10.00 -27.94 18.66
N THR A 200 -9.38 -27.13 19.53
CA THR A 200 -9.89 -26.83 20.88
C THR A 200 -10.32 -25.37 20.94
N THR A 201 -11.58 -25.10 21.28
CA THR A 201 -12.12 -23.74 21.47
C THR A 201 -12.02 -23.29 22.93
N ASN A 202 -12.00 -21.98 23.16
CA ASN A 202 -11.97 -21.37 24.50
C ASN A 202 -13.28 -20.63 24.84
N THR A 203 -13.34 -20.01 26.02
CA THR A 203 -14.51 -19.27 26.50
C THR A 203 -14.94 -18.13 25.57
N ASP A 204 -13.99 -17.45 24.90
CA ASP A 204 -14.32 -16.37 23.96
C ASP A 204 -15.12 -16.90 22.78
N PHE A 205 -14.81 -18.11 22.29
CA PHE A 205 -15.57 -18.78 21.25
C PHE A 205 -17.02 -19.03 21.67
N ASP A 206 -17.20 -19.59 22.87
CA ASP A 206 -18.52 -19.92 23.42
C ASP A 206 -19.37 -18.66 23.65
N ASN A 207 -18.73 -17.57 24.12
CA ASN A 207 -19.36 -16.28 24.30
C ASN A 207 -19.79 -15.67 22.96
N LEU A 208 -18.92 -15.69 21.94
CA LEU A 208 -19.23 -15.16 20.62
C LEU A 208 -20.39 -15.93 19.98
N ALA A 209 -20.35 -17.26 20.02
CA ALA A 209 -21.42 -18.12 19.54
C ALA A 209 -22.76 -17.80 20.24
N SER A 210 -22.71 -17.59 21.56
CA SER A 210 -23.87 -17.22 22.36
C SER A 210 -24.44 -15.86 21.99
N GLN A 211 -23.60 -14.87 21.64
CA GLN A 211 -24.07 -13.55 21.21
C GLN A 211 -24.68 -13.60 19.81
N TYR A 212 -24.05 -14.29 18.85
CA TYR A 212 -24.64 -14.48 17.52
C TYR A 212 -25.99 -15.20 17.59
N ALA A 213 -26.16 -16.19 18.46
CA ALA A 213 -27.43 -16.88 18.65
C ALA A 213 -28.57 -15.96 19.15
N LYS A 214 -28.24 -14.83 19.80
CA LYS A 214 -29.23 -13.84 20.25
C LYS A 214 -29.67 -12.88 19.13
N VAL A 215 -28.91 -12.77 18.03
CA VAL A 215 -29.24 -11.93 16.87
C VAL A 215 -30.34 -12.59 16.03
N SER A 216 -31.54 -12.65 16.60
CA SER A 216 -32.75 -13.20 15.97
C SER A 216 -33.67 -12.13 15.38
N PHE A 217 -33.38 -10.86 15.67
CA PHE A 217 -34.20 -9.71 15.29
C PHE A 217 -33.85 -9.12 13.91
N VAL A 218 -32.71 -9.51 13.32
CA VAL A 218 -32.38 -9.18 11.93
C VAL A 218 -33.23 -10.06 11.01
N THR A 219 -34.38 -9.53 10.60
CA THR A 219 -35.38 -10.24 9.78
C THR A 219 -35.54 -9.65 8.39
N THR A 220 -34.94 -8.48 8.14
CA THR A 220 -34.97 -7.78 6.86
C THR A 220 -33.71 -8.07 6.05
N HIS A 221 -33.90 -8.55 4.83
CA HIS A 221 -32.82 -8.57 3.84
C HIS A 221 -32.49 -7.13 3.41
N ALA A 222 -31.22 -6.87 3.11
CA ALA A 222 -30.81 -5.61 2.48
C ALA A 222 -31.72 -5.29 1.28
N PRO A 223 -32.02 -4.01 1.00
CA PRO A 223 -32.85 -3.65 -0.14
C PRO A 223 -32.30 -4.29 -1.42
N ALA A 224 -33.19 -4.79 -2.28
CA ALA A 224 -32.82 -5.57 -3.48
C ALA A 224 -31.84 -4.84 -4.42
N ARG A 225 -31.73 -3.51 -4.29
CA ARG A 225 -30.67 -2.67 -4.85
C ARG A 225 -30.34 -1.54 -3.88
N ALA A 226 -29.07 -1.37 -3.54
CA ALA A 226 -28.58 -0.13 -2.95
C ALA A 226 -28.72 1.01 -3.96
N ALA A 227 -28.89 2.24 -3.46
CA ALA A 227 -28.80 3.43 -4.31
C ALA A 227 -27.43 3.44 -5.02
N GLN A 228 -27.41 3.95 -6.26
CA GLN A 228 -26.14 4.06 -6.98
C GLN A 228 -25.22 5.03 -6.23
N SER A 229 -24.04 4.55 -5.84
CA SER A 229 -23.02 5.39 -5.21
C SER A 229 -22.72 6.60 -6.08
N THR A 230 -22.66 7.77 -5.43
CA THR A 230 -22.16 9.00 -6.05
C THR A 230 -20.72 9.20 -5.59
N PHE A 231 -19.84 9.52 -6.55
CA PHE A 231 -18.42 9.70 -6.28
C PHE A 231 -18.08 11.18 -6.41
N GLY A 232 -17.85 11.83 -5.27
CA GLY A 232 -17.46 13.24 -5.21
C GLY A 232 -16.02 13.47 -5.67
N ALA A 233 -15.65 14.75 -5.79
CA ALA A 233 -14.25 15.13 -6.00
C ALA A 233 -13.40 14.72 -4.79
N CYS A 234 -12.13 14.39 -5.04
CA CYS A 234 -11.22 14.03 -3.95
C CYS A 234 -10.89 15.23 -3.05
N PRO A 235 -10.72 15.00 -1.74
CA PRO A 235 -10.24 16.03 -0.82
C PRO A 235 -8.87 16.55 -1.29
N ALA A 236 -8.64 17.85 -1.09
CA ALA A 236 -7.34 18.46 -1.37
C ALA A 236 -6.30 18.01 -0.33
N GLU A 237 -5.02 18.05 -0.71
CA GLU A 237 -3.92 17.80 0.22
C GLU A 237 -3.96 18.77 1.40
N GLY A 238 -3.68 18.26 2.59
CA GLY A 238 -3.75 19.02 3.84
C GLY A 238 -3.06 18.29 5.00
N ALA A 239 -3.17 18.83 6.22
CA ALA A 239 -2.47 18.31 7.39
C ALA A 239 -2.80 16.83 7.70
N SER A 240 -4.05 16.43 7.51
CA SER A 240 -4.52 15.05 7.73
C SER A 240 -4.41 14.17 6.47
N LEU A 241 -3.98 14.71 5.33
CA LEU A 241 -3.98 14.00 4.05
C LEU A 241 -2.87 14.50 3.11
N ALA A 242 -1.75 13.83 3.09
CA ALA A 242 -0.66 14.07 2.15
C ALA A 242 -0.83 13.24 0.85
N ALA A 243 -2.04 13.18 0.29
CA ALA A 243 -2.39 12.31 -0.83
C ALA A 243 -2.79 13.09 -2.08
N SER A 244 -2.01 12.95 -3.15
CA SER A 244 -2.29 13.65 -4.40
C SER A 244 -3.44 13.04 -5.19
N ALA A 245 -4.19 13.87 -5.92
CA ALA A 245 -5.17 13.41 -6.90
C ALA A 245 -4.51 12.79 -8.15
N ALA A 246 -3.23 13.08 -8.41
CA ALA A 246 -2.47 12.47 -9.50
C ALA A 246 -2.02 11.05 -9.11
N LEU A 247 -2.78 10.06 -9.56
CA LEU A 247 -2.50 8.65 -9.25
C LEU A 247 -1.32 8.11 -10.06
N PRO A 248 -0.51 7.19 -9.49
CA PRO A 248 0.50 6.48 -10.27
C PRO A 248 -0.14 5.73 -11.44
N PRO A 249 0.55 5.61 -12.60
CA PRO A 249 0.06 4.88 -13.74
C PRO A 249 0.14 3.36 -13.55
N THR A 250 -0.48 2.62 -14.49
CA THR A 250 -0.54 1.16 -14.40
C THR A 250 0.86 0.55 -14.50
N PRO A 251 1.25 -0.35 -13.58
CA PRO A 251 2.49 -1.09 -13.74
C PRO A 251 2.57 -1.78 -15.11
N ASN A 252 3.69 -1.57 -15.80
CA ASN A 252 3.94 -2.11 -17.13
C ASN A 252 5.04 -3.17 -17.08
N ASP A 253 4.63 -4.41 -16.85
CA ASP A 253 5.55 -5.55 -16.71
C ASP A 253 6.44 -5.74 -17.96
N SER A 254 5.91 -5.48 -19.16
CA SER A 254 6.68 -5.59 -20.41
C SER A 254 7.78 -4.53 -20.51
N ALA A 255 7.48 -3.28 -20.12
CA ALA A 255 8.49 -2.23 -20.07
C ALA A 255 9.54 -2.52 -18.99
N CYS A 256 9.12 -2.97 -17.80
CA CYS A 256 10.03 -3.36 -16.73
C CYS A 256 10.98 -4.48 -17.18
N ALA A 257 10.46 -5.52 -17.83
CA ALA A 257 11.25 -6.63 -18.36
C ALA A 257 12.21 -6.16 -19.48
N CYS A 258 11.73 -5.28 -20.37
CA CYS A 258 12.56 -4.68 -21.41
C CYS A 258 13.74 -3.91 -20.81
N VAL A 259 13.50 -3.06 -19.79
CA VAL A 259 14.57 -2.31 -19.13
C VAL A 259 15.55 -3.27 -18.47
N ALA A 260 15.07 -4.24 -17.68
CA ALA A 260 15.93 -5.25 -17.06
C ALA A 260 16.84 -5.97 -18.06
N SER A 261 16.33 -6.31 -19.24
CA SER A 261 17.09 -7.01 -20.29
C SER A 261 18.21 -6.17 -20.92
N LYS A 262 18.27 -4.86 -20.65
CA LYS A 262 19.20 -3.89 -21.25
C LYS A 262 20.17 -3.26 -20.24
N LEU A 263 20.14 -3.71 -18.98
CA LEU A 263 21.00 -3.20 -17.91
C LEU A 263 22.33 -3.98 -17.83
N GLY A 264 23.43 -3.24 -17.68
CA GLY A 264 24.79 -3.78 -17.63
C GLY A 264 25.13 -4.42 -16.28
N CYS A 265 24.88 -3.73 -15.16
CA CYS A 265 25.01 -4.32 -13.83
C CYS A 265 23.61 -4.72 -13.32
N SER A 266 23.40 -6.01 -13.06
CA SER A 266 22.12 -6.55 -12.64
C SER A 266 22.22 -7.32 -11.33
N PHE A 267 21.25 -7.12 -10.44
CA PHE A 267 21.14 -7.92 -9.21
C PHE A 267 20.61 -9.32 -9.52
N LYS A 268 21.30 -10.35 -9.00
CA LYS A 268 20.94 -11.76 -9.18
C LYS A 268 19.53 -12.04 -8.66
N VAL A 269 18.84 -12.98 -9.29
CA VAL A 269 17.59 -13.56 -8.76
C VAL A 269 17.99 -14.72 -7.82
N PRO A 270 17.50 -14.79 -6.58
CA PRO A 270 17.70 -15.96 -5.72
C PRO A 270 17.19 -17.21 -6.43
N ALA A 271 17.85 -18.36 -6.24
CA ALA A 271 17.54 -19.63 -6.91
C ALA A 271 16.08 -20.09 -6.77
N ASN A 272 15.33 -19.52 -5.83
CA ASN A 272 13.94 -19.87 -5.52
C ASN A 272 12.90 -19.25 -6.48
N GLY A 273 13.33 -18.72 -7.64
CA GLY A 273 12.42 -18.37 -8.75
C GLY A 273 11.42 -17.24 -8.48
N ASP A 274 11.66 -16.44 -7.44
CA ASP A 274 10.66 -15.51 -6.96
C ASP A 274 10.63 -14.17 -7.71
N LEU A 275 9.87 -14.15 -8.80
CA LEU A 275 9.58 -12.97 -9.63
C LEU A 275 8.78 -11.87 -8.89
N ARG A 276 8.42 -12.03 -7.60
CA ARG A 276 7.73 -11.01 -6.77
C ARG A 276 8.49 -9.67 -6.70
N HIS A 277 9.79 -9.65 -7.05
CA HIS A 277 10.69 -8.51 -6.89
C HIS A 277 11.07 -7.78 -8.19
N CYS A 278 10.40 -8.03 -9.33
CA CYS A 278 10.83 -7.44 -10.60
C CYS A 278 11.01 -5.91 -10.49
N ALA A 279 10.05 -5.16 -9.95
CA ALA A 279 10.16 -3.71 -9.80
C ALA A 279 11.33 -3.24 -8.91
N ILE A 280 11.52 -3.81 -7.71
CA ILE A 280 12.60 -3.41 -6.79
C ILE A 280 13.96 -3.81 -7.35
N ARG A 281 14.08 -5.01 -7.93
CA ARG A 281 15.35 -5.48 -8.53
C ARG A 281 15.69 -4.75 -9.81
N VAL A 282 14.73 -4.41 -10.67
CA VAL A 282 15.01 -3.58 -11.85
C VAL A 282 15.44 -2.19 -11.40
N ARG A 283 14.79 -1.59 -10.39
CA ARG A 283 15.24 -0.30 -9.81
C ARG A 283 16.67 -0.41 -9.27
N LEU A 284 16.98 -1.43 -8.49
CA LEU A 284 18.31 -1.60 -7.91
C LEU A 284 19.38 -1.89 -8.99
N SER A 285 19.03 -2.69 -10.00
CA SER A 285 19.89 -2.95 -11.17
C SER A 285 20.06 -1.70 -12.04
N PHE A 286 19.04 -0.86 -12.14
CA PHE A 286 19.12 0.42 -12.84
C PHE A 286 20.12 1.33 -12.14
N PHE A 287 20.04 1.45 -10.81
CA PHE A 287 21.01 2.20 -10.02
C PHE A 287 22.41 1.59 -10.10
N ALA A 288 22.55 0.27 -9.99
CA ALA A 288 23.84 -0.40 -10.16
C ALA A 288 24.43 -0.12 -11.54
N SER A 289 23.64 -0.22 -12.60
CA SER A 289 24.10 0.10 -13.96
C SER A 289 24.41 1.58 -14.14
N LEU A 290 23.75 2.48 -13.39
CA LEU A 290 24.00 3.91 -13.49
C LEU A 290 25.34 4.29 -12.84
N PHE A 291 25.65 3.70 -11.69
CA PHE A 291 26.82 4.09 -10.89
C PHE A 291 28.03 3.18 -11.08
N LEU A 292 27.82 1.87 -11.28
CA LEU A 292 28.89 0.87 -11.32
C LEU A 292 29.37 0.57 -12.74
N LEU A 293 28.54 0.78 -13.76
CA LEU A 293 28.95 0.60 -15.16
C LEU A 293 30.06 1.60 -15.59
N PRO A 294 30.03 2.89 -15.18
CA PRO A 294 31.17 3.79 -15.38
C PRO A 294 32.43 3.31 -14.66
N PHE A 295 32.28 2.75 -13.45
CA PHE A 295 33.41 2.19 -12.69
C PHE A 295 33.99 0.96 -13.39
N TYR A 296 33.16 0.08 -13.95
CA TYR A 296 33.59 -1.04 -14.79
C TYR A 296 34.42 -0.61 -16.00
N GLU A 297 34.04 0.45 -16.71
CA GLU A 297 34.84 0.96 -17.83
C GLU A 297 36.17 1.58 -17.35
N LEU A 298 36.16 2.28 -16.22
CA LEU A 298 37.37 2.87 -15.62
C LEU A 298 38.33 1.83 -15.00
N SER A 299 37.81 0.69 -14.56
CA SER A 299 38.58 -0.39 -13.95
C SER A 299 39.19 -1.35 -14.98
N ALA A 300 39.29 -0.95 -16.25
CA ALA A 300 39.70 -1.82 -17.35
C ALA A 300 38.83 -3.09 -17.48
N ARG A 301 37.52 -2.95 -17.22
CA ARG A 301 36.51 -4.00 -17.42
C ARG A 301 36.70 -5.23 -16.54
N VAL A 302 37.07 -5.03 -15.28
CA VAL A 302 37.14 -6.11 -14.30
C VAL A 302 35.74 -6.55 -13.89
N ASP A 303 35.41 -7.84 -14.03
CA ASP A 303 34.06 -8.38 -13.81
C ASP A 303 33.49 -8.13 -12.41
N THR A 304 34.35 -8.01 -11.39
CA THR A 304 33.94 -7.72 -10.01
C THR A 304 33.50 -6.27 -9.79
N SER A 305 33.56 -5.40 -10.81
CA SER A 305 33.19 -3.98 -10.69
C SER A 305 31.69 -3.77 -10.42
N CYS A 306 30.84 -4.70 -10.85
CA CYS A 306 29.41 -4.70 -10.51
C CYS A 306 29.09 -5.56 -9.28
N ASP A 307 30.09 -6.16 -8.62
CA ASP A 307 29.84 -7.11 -7.54
C ASP A 307 29.45 -6.38 -6.24
N PHE A 308 28.31 -6.78 -5.67
CA PHE A 308 27.80 -6.27 -4.40
C PHE A 308 27.65 -7.43 -3.42
N SER A 309 28.79 -7.89 -2.89
CA SER A 309 28.86 -9.06 -2.01
C SER A 309 28.24 -10.32 -2.61
N GLY A 310 28.51 -10.57 -3.90
CA GLY A 310 27.99 -11.69 -4.67
C GLY A 310 26.57 -11.50 -5.21
N ASN A 311 25.90 -10.37 -4.94
CA ASN A 311 24.48 -10.18 -5.27
C ASN A 311 24.23 -9.53 -6.62
N ALA A 312 25.25 -9.05 -7.32
CA ALA A 312 25.11 -8.42 -8.62
C ALA A 312 26.18 -8.91 -9.60
N THR A 313 25.86 -8.84 -10.89
CA THR A 313 26.70 -9.35 -11.99
C THR A 313 26.72 -8.36 -13.14
N ILE A 314 27.87 -8.27 -13.80
CA ILE A 314 28.03 -7.57 -15.06
C ILE A 314 27.51 -8.42 -16.22
N ASN A 315 26.83 -7.79 -17.17
CA ASN A 315 26.65 -8.27 -18.54
C ASN A 315 27.53 -7.40 -19.45
N PRO A 316 28.73 -7.88 -19.84
CA PRO A 316 29.69 -7.10 -20.63
C PRO A 316 29.16 -6.69 -22.02
N SER A 317 28.11 -7.37 -22.52
CA SER A 317 27.49 -7.04 -23.81
C SER A 317 26.55 -5.84 -23.73
N LEU A 318 26.22 -5.37 -22.52
CA LEU A 318 25.26 -4.31 -22.25
C LEU A 318 25.93 -3.14 -21.53
N VAL A 319 26.70 -2.35 -22.27
CA VAL A 319 27.35 -1.12 -21.76
C VAL A 319 26.51 0.15 -21.98
N THR A 320 25.25 -0.02 -22.38
CA THR A 320 24.33 1.09 -22.62
C THR A 320 23.99 1.84 -21.34
N ALA A 321 23.99 3.17 -21.42
CA ALA A 321 23.51 4.01 -20.33
C ALA A 321 22.07 3.61 -19.93
N PRO A 322 21.76 3.46 -18.63
CA PRO A 322 20.43 3.03 -18.19
C PRO A 322 19.29 3.93 -18.66
N SER A 323 19.55 5.23 -18.82
CA SER A 323 18.59 6.19 -19.38
C SER A 323 18.18 5.85 -20.82
N ALA A 324 19.12 5.35 -21.65
CA ALA A 324 18.81 4.91 -23.00
C ALA A 324 17.96 3.63 -23.01
N ALA A 325 18.18 2.71 -22.06
CA ALA A 325 17.34 1.53 -21.90
C ALA A 325 15.89 1.91 -21.58
N VAL A 326 15.69 2.90 -20.71
CA VAL A 326 14.37 3.46 -20.39
C VAL A 326 13.70 4.05 -21.63
N SER A 327 14.37 4.95 -22.35
CA SER A 327 13.78 5.60 -23.54
C SER A 327 13.41 4.61 -24.65
N GLN A 328 14.16 3.51 -24.80
CA GLN A 328 13.85 2.46 -25.76
C GLN A 328 12.64 1.61 -25.35
N CYS A 329 12.49 1.36 -24.05
CA CYS A 329 11.43 0.49 -23.52
C CYS A 329 10.12 1.24 -23.24
N LEU A 330 10.18 2.57 -23.13
CA LEU A 330 9.06 3.45 -22.85
C LEU A 330 9.09 4.68 -23.76
N PRO A 331 8.59 4.55 -25.01
CA PRO A 331 8.61 5.63 -25.98
C PRO A 331 7.60 6.75 -25.69
N SER A 332 6.66 6.54 -24.75
CA SER A 332 5.66 7.54 -24.34
C SER A 332 5.41 7.45 -22.84
N PRO A 333 6.32 8.00 -22.03
CA PRO A 333 6.18 7.92 -20.59
C PRO A 333 5.12 8.89 -20.07
N SER A 334 4.25 8.41 -19.18
CA SER A 334 3.26 9.22 -18.46
C SER A 334 3.97 10.23 -17.54
N ALA A 335 3.33 11.36 -17.25
CA ALA A 335 3.91 12.41 -16.40
C ALA A 335 4.41 11.86 -15.05
N VAL A 336 5.59 12.30 -14.63
CA VAL A 336 6.22 11.94 -13.36
C VAL A 336 5.42 12.54 -12.20
N PHE A 337 4.87 11.67 -11.34
CA PHE A 337 4.42 12.09 -10.02
C PHE A 337 5.64 12.19 -9.10
N THR A 338 5.88 13.36 -8.51
CA THR A 338 6.82 13.49 -7.40
C THR A 338 5.97 13.84 -6.18
N PRO A 339 5.81 12.93 -5.19
CA PRO A 339 5.09 13.27 -3.97
C PRO A 339 5.72 14.51 -3.35
N THR A 340 4.93 15.53 -3.06
CA THR A 340 5.40 16.69 -2.30
C THR A 340 5.74 16.19 -0.90
N ALA A 341 6.98 16.41 -0.44
CA ALA A 341 7.35 16.07 0.93
C ALA A 341 6.46 16.86 1.91
N PRO A 342 5.99 16.25 3.02
CA PRO A 342 5.23 16.96 4.02
C PRO A 342 5.97 18.21 4.50
N ALA A 343 5.27 19.34 4.59
CA ALA A 343 5.82 20.57 5.15
C ALA A 343 6.12 20.34 6.64
N GLY A 344 7.38 20.01 6.97
CA GLY A 344 7.80 19.75 8.34
C GLY A 344 9.16 19.07 8.49
N ALA A 345 9.67 18.40 7.45
CA ALA A 345 11.04 17.90 7.45
C ALA A 345 12.02 19.03 7.11
N SER A 346 12.24 19.96 8.04
CA SER A 346 13.40 20.84 7.98
C SER A 346 14.65 19.98 8.02
N SER A 347 15.30 19.80 6.88
CA SER A 347 16.65 19.26 6.80
C SER A 347 17.52 20.09 7.73
N ALA A 348 18.04 19.47 8.78
CA ALA A 348 19.18 20.01 9.51
C ALA A 348 20.33 20.12 8.51
N ALA A 349 20.47 21.29 7.90
CA ALA A 349 21.68 21.69 7.23
C ALA A 349 22.78 21.58 8.30
N GLY A 350 23.73 20.66 8.08
CA GLY A 350 24.88 20.49 8.96
C GLY A 350 25.57 21.83 9.14
N ALA A 351 25.38 22.43 10.32
CA ALA A 351 26.09 23.62 10.72
C ALA A 351 27.57 23.25 10.82
N SER A 352 28.37 23.82 9.93
CA SER A 352 29.82 23.85 10.01
C SER A 352 30.22 24.48 11.34
N GLY A 353 30.71 23.66 12.27
CA GLY A 353 31.32 24.15 13.51
C GLY A 353 32.58 24.95 13.20
N THR A 354 32.51 26.27 13.38
CA THR A 354 33.67 27.14 13.52
C THR A 354 34.31 26.91 14.88
N SER A 355 35.45 26.21 14.90
CA SER A 355 36.32 26.10 16.07
C SER A 355 37.44 27.13 15.97
N ALA A 356 37.62 27.86 17.07
CA ALA A 356 38.49 29.01 17.23
C ALA A 356 39.98 28.75 16.96
N ALA A 357 40.65 29.81 16.50
CA ALA A 357 42.08 29.90 16.29
C ALA A 357 42.86 29.82 17.61
N GLY A 358 43.85 28.94 17.66
CA GLY A 358 44.90 28.89 18.67
C GLY A 358 46.27 28.90 17.99
N THR A 359 47.02 29.97 18.22
CA THR A 359 48.40 30.20 17.78
C THR A 359 49.40 29.27 18.46
N GLY A 360 50.36 28.71 17.70
CA GLY A 360 51.55 28.05 18.23
C GLY A 360 52.43 27.47 17.11
N GLY A 361 53.63 28.01 16.93
CA GLY A 361 54.52 27.70 15.80
C GLY A 361 55.43 26.48 15.97
N GLY A 362 56.16 26.16 14.89
CA GLY A 362 57.28 25.20 14.88
C GLY A 362 57.25 24.28 13.65
N GLY A 363 58.09 24.55 12.66
CA GLY A 363 58.15 23.78 11.41
C GLY A 363 58.95 22.47 11.49
N THR A 364 58.73 21.56 10.54
CA THR A 364 59.68 21.12 9.47
C THR A 364 59.21 19.83 8.80
N GLY A 365 59.24 19.82 7.46
CA GLY A 365 59.65 18.69 6.60
C GLY A 365 58.69 17.53 6.33
N GLY A 366 58.24 17.37 5.06
CA GLY A 366 57.79 16.06 4.55
C GLY A 366 56.86 16.10 3.33
N LYS A 367 57.46 16.00 2.13
CA LYS A 367 56.86 15.69 0.80
C LYS A 367 55.91 14.46 0.89
N THR A 368 54.85 14.22 0.10
CA THR A 368 54.54 14.40 -1.34
C THR A 368 53.11 13.83 -1.56
N GLY A 369 52.39 14.30 -2.59
CA GLY A 369 51.27 13.54 -3.17
C GLY A 369 50.09 14.40 -3.64
N GLY A 370 50.14 14.84 -4.90
CA GLY A 370 49.16 15.73 -5.52
C GLY A 370 47.75 15.14 -5.65
N ALA A 371 46.77 16.00 -5.45
CA ALA A 371 45.35 15.77 -5.66
C ALA A 371 44.99 15.64 -7.15
N MET A 372 43.96 14.84 -7.45
CA MET A 372 43.11 15.07 -8.62
C MET A 372 41.66 15.20 -8.13
N SER A 373 41.21 16.46 -8.07
CA SER A 373 39.82 16.85 -7.80
C SER A 373 38.92 16.43 -8.96
N VAL A 374 38.02 15.47 -8.74
CA VAL A 374 36.85 15.25 -9.62
C VAL A 374 35.68 16.03 -9.01
N ARG A 375 35.59 17.31 -9.36
CA ARG A 375 34.44 18.18 -9.05
C ARG A 375 33.91 18.82 -10.32
N VAL A 376 33.40 18.03 -11.26
CA VAL A 376 32.51 18.51 -12.33
C VAL A 376 31.55 17.38 -12.69
N GLY A 377 30.24 17.57 -12.47
CA GLY A 377 29.21 16.71 -13.07
C GLY A 377 28.08 16.18 -12.17
N LEU A 378 28.17 16.30 -10.84
CA LEU A 378 27.17 15.67 -9.96
C LEU A 378 25.80 16.40 -9.97
N ALA A 379 25.78 17.73 -10.13
CA ALA A 379 24.55 18.53 -9.99
C ALA A 379 23.60 18.43 -11.19
N ALA A 380 24.12 18.35 -12.42
CA ALA A 380 23.29 18.24 -13.63
C ALA A 380 22.73 16.82 -13.83
N ALA A 381 23.47 15.79 -13.38
CA ALA A 381 23.02 14.41 -13.43
C ALA A 381 21.82 14.17 -12.49
N VAL A 382 21.80 14.77 -11.30
CA VAL A 382 20.72 14.60 -10.31
C VAL A 382 19.36 15.12 -10.81
N VAL A 383 19.34 16.20 -11.61
CA VAL A 383 18.09 16.77 -12.15
C VAL A 383 17.51 15.91 -13.27
N CYS A 384 18.35 15.34 -14.16
CA CYS A 384 17.91 14.38 -15.17
C CYS A 384 17.49 13.02 -14.56
N VAL A 385 18.08 12.65 -13.41
CA VAL A 385 17.77 11.41 -12.67
C VAL A 385 16.33 11.40 -12.16
N LEU A 386 15.81 12.51 -11.62
CA LEU A 386 14.42 12.58 -11.16
C LEU A 386 13.41 12.52 -12.32
N GLY A 387 13.73 13.18 -13.45
CA GLY A 387 12.91 13.16 -14.65
C GLY A 387 12.83 11.77 -15.31
N GLY A 388 13.93 11.02 -15.40
CA GLY A 388 13.92 9.67 -15.98
C GLY A 388 13.30 8.60 -15.06
N MET A 389 13.37 8.78 -13.75
CA MET A 389 12.85 7.82 -12.77
C MET A 389 11.32 7.81 -12.70
N GLY A 390 10.65 8.95 -12.80
CA GLY A 390 9.19 8.98 -12.74
C GLY A 390 8.49 8.47 -14.00
N LEU A 391 9.20 8.42 -15.13
CA LEU A 391 8.68 8.02 -16.43
C LEU A 391 8.48 6.50 -16.58
N VAL A 392 9.09 5.71 -15.69
CA VAL A 392 9.08 4.23 -15.74
C VAL A 392 8.56 3.59 -14.47
N TRP A 393 8.68 4.28 -13.34
CA TRP A 393 8.74 3.60 -12.04
C TRP A 393 7.75 4.10 -10.99
N MET A 394 6.76 4.90 -11.35
CA MET A 394 5.55 5.05 -10.53
C MET A 394 4.39 4.45 -11.27
#